data_AF-A0A2P7QZA3-F1
#
_entry.id   AF-A0A2P7QZA3-F1
#
_cell.length_a   1.000
_cell.length_b   1.000
_cell.length_c   1.000
_cell.angle_alpha   90.00
_cell.angle_beta   90.00
_cell.angle_gamma   90.00
#
_symmetry.space_group_name_H-M   'P 1'
#
loop_
_entity.id
_entity.type
_entity.pdbx_description
1 polymer ?
#
loop_
_entity_poly.entity_id
_entity_poly.type
_entity_poly.pdbx_seq_one_letter_code
_entity_poly.pdbx_strand_id
1 'polypeptide(L)'
;MIDTKMCRAGSIAAFKARAATVVCLLLLAACGKADDRAQASDLSANELYNQIEDARVSQPEQESRGPRLDSLAERDIPAGFTAGAHCSLRQSDRLLLVSNTSGGLARIDGRVTRLRIGGPVGISGGFFVADGASVSIGRAVRAPGQANMSEGPATVSVGGAPDRPIEKIEAEWACR
;
A
#
# COMPACT_ATOMS: atom_id res chain seq x y z
N MET A 1 -44.27 -70.04 1.82
CA MET A 1 -43.03 -69.41 1.35
C MET A 1 -42.93 -68.04 1.99
N ILE A 2 -41.76 -67.71 2.53
CA ILE A 2 -41.44 -66.49 3.31
C ILE A 2 -40.10 -65.93 2.75
N ASP A 3 -39.72 -64.72 3.17
CA ASP A 3 -38.35 -64.14 3.15
C ASP A 3 -37.87 -63.41 1.86
N THR A 4 -37.12 -62.29 1.88
CA THR A 4 -36.67 -61.34 2.95
C THR A 4 -36.29 -59.95 2.34
N LYS A 5 -36.18 -58.87 3.17
CA LYS A 5 -35.28 -57.67 3.04
C LYS A 5 -35.57 -56.71 1.85
N MET A 6 -35.19 -55.42 1.78
CA MET A 6 -34.50 -54.42 2.65
C MET A 6 -34.87 -52.99 2.12
N CYS A 7 -34.57 -51.81 2.72
CA CYS A 7 -33.81 -51.42 3.92
C CYS A 7 -34.30 -50.08 4.52
N ARG A 8 -33.88 -49.80 5.77
CA ARG A 8 -33.81 -48.56 6.57
C ARG A 8 -34.23 -47.19 5.97
N ALA A 9 -35.23 -46.59 6.62
CA ALA A 9 -35.16 -45.22 7.17
C ALA A 9 -35.48 -45.31 8.68
N GLY A 10 -34.95 -44.42 9.53
CA GLY A 10 -35.15 -44.52 10.98
C GLY A 10 -34.70 -43.29 11.77
N SER A 11 -35.69 -42.52 12.24
CA SER A 11 -35.51 -41.28 13.00
C SER A 11 -35.56 -41.48 14.52
N ILE A 12 -34.70 -40.71 15.20
CA ILE A 12 -34.94 -39.99 16.47
C ILE A 12 -35.19 -40.81 17.77
N ALA A 13 -34.35 -40.48 18.77
CA ALA A 13 -34.53 -40.56 20.23
C ALA A 13 -34.99 -41.89 20.87
N ALA A 14 -34.10 -42.49 21.67
CA ALA A 14 -33.97 -42.12 23.08
C ALA A 14 -33.00 -43.08 23.79
N PHE A 15 -31.94 -42.56 24.41
CA PHE A 15 -31.25 -43.32 25.46
C PHE A 15 -30.79 -42.41 26.60
N LYS A 16 -31.03 -42.89 27.82
CA LYS A 16 -30.80 -42.18 29.07
C LYS A 16 -29.31 -42.21 29.46
N ALA A 17 -29.00 -41.32 30.40
CA ALA A 17 -28.13 -41.52 31.56
C ALA A 17 -26.71 -40.94 31.52
N ARG A 18 -26.39 -40.29 32.66
CA ARG A 18 -25.07 -39.98 33.21
C ARG A 18 -24.31 -38.82 32.55
N ALA A 19 -24.70 -37.62 32.97
CA ALA A 19 -23.77 -36.51 33.14
C ALA A 19 -22.57 -36.95 34.00
N ALA A 20 -21.35 -36.87 33.46
CA ALA A 20 -20.06 -36.74 34.20
C ALA A 20 -18.86 -36.70 33.23
N THR A 21 -18.86 -35.82 32.22
CA THR A 21 -17.68 -35.69 31.31
C THR A 21 -17.42 -34.27 30.81
N VAL A 22 -17.71 -33.26 31.63
CA VAL A 22 -17.37 -31.84 31.37
C VAL A 22 -16.32 -31.38 32.38
N VAL A 23 -15.14 -32.03 32.37
CA VAL A 23 -14.02 -31.70 33.30
C VAL A 23 -12.62 -31.80 32.65
N CYS A 24 -12.38 -32.71 31.69
CA CYS A 24 -11.02 -32.98 31.19
C CYS A 24 -10.49 -32.06 30.07
N LEU A 25 -11.19 -30.98 29.71
CA LEU A 25 -10.78 -30.03 28.65
C LEU A 25 -10.65 -28.57 29.15
N LEU A 26 -10.44 -28.40 30.46
CA LEU A 26 -10.17 -27.11 31.12
C LEU A 26 -8.75 -27.00 31.71
N LEU A 27 -7.85 -27.94 31.38
CA LEU A 27 -6.45 -27.97 31.84
C LEU A 27 -5.45 -27.36 30.84
N LEU A 28 -5.95 -26.64 29.82
CA LEU A 28 -5.16 -25.74 28.96
C LEU A 28 -5.45 -24.26 29.24
N ALA A 29 -6.03 -23.97 30.42
CA ALA A 29 -5.85 -22.68 31.08
C ALA A 29 -4.37 -22.57 31.50
N ALA A 30 -3.51 -22.28 30.53
CA ALA A 30 -2.13 -21.94 30.79
C ALA A 30 -2.14 -20.73 31.74
N CYS A 31 -1.59 -20.93 32.94
CA CYS A 31 -1.07 -19.85 33.76
C CYS A 31 0.09 -19.21 33.00
N GLY A 32 -0.24 -18.39 32.00
CA GLY A 32 0.65 -17.37 31.50
C GLY A 32 0.98 -16.49 32.69
N LYS A 33 2.17 -16.67 33.24
CA LYS A 33 2.75 -15.67 34.13
C LYS A 33 2.75 -14.36 33.34
N ALA A 34 1.94 -13.41 33.80
CA ALA A 34 2.24 -12.01 33.59
C ALA A 34 3.52 -11.72 34.39
N ASP A 35 4.68 -12.06 33.82
CA ASP A 35 5.93 -11.48 34.28
C ASP A 35 5.92 -10.02 33.80
N ASP A 36 5.44 -9.14 34.67
CA ASP A 36 5.56 -7.70 34.56
C ASP A 36 7.03 -7.30 34.50
N ARG A 37 7.59 -7.36 33.30
CA ARG A 37 8.67 -6.48 32.86
C ARG A 37 8.31 -5.90 31.51
N ALA A 38 7.46 -4.87 31.57
CA ALA A 38 7.69 -3.68 30.77
C ALA A 38 9.09 -3.15 31.12
N GLN A 39 10.11 -3.78 30.55
CA GLN A 39 11.49 -3.35 30.69
C GLN A 39 11.63 -2.12 29.81
N ALA A 40 11.24 -0.97 30.38
CA ALA A 40 11.69 0.32 29.90
C ALA A 40 13.18 0.17 29.60
N SER A 41 13.55 0.40 28.34
CA SER A 41 14.91 0.20 27.88
C SER A 41 15.75 1.29 28.53
N ASP A 42 16.29 0.97 29.70
CA ASP A 42 17.20 1.79 30.50
C ASP A 42 18.60 1.79 29.85
N LEU A 43 18.59 1.96 28.52
CA LEU A 43 19.75 2.18 27.70
C LEU A 43 20.28 3.56 28.07
N SER A 44 21.51 3.60 28.56
CA SER A 44 22.19 4.86 28.78
C SER A 44 22.23 5.67 27.48
N ALA A 45 22.30 7.00 27.60
CA ALA A 45 22.32 7.88 26.42
C ALA A 45 23.43 7.52 25.41
N ASN A 46 24.53 6.93 25.88
CA ASN A 46 25.63 6.44 25.05
C ASN A 46 25.28 5.15 24.28
N GLU A 47 24.53 4.22 24.89
CA GLU A 47 24.07 3.00 24.20
C GLU A 47 23.00 3.34 23.15
N LEU A 48 22.12 4.30 23.43
CA LEU A 48 21.17 4.82 22.46
C LEU A 48 21.88 5.52 21.29
N TYR A 49 22.91 6.32 21.58
CA TYR A 49 23.74 6.99 20.57
C TYR A 49 24.46 5.97 19.68
N ASN A 50 25.10 4.97 20.28
CA ASN A 50 25.80 3.92 19.53
C ASN A 50 24.85 3.09 18.65
N GLN A 51 23.65 2.76 19.13
CA GLN A 51 22.64 2.09 18.29
C GLN A 51 22.15 2.96 17.12
N ILE A 52 22.04 4.29 17.31
CA ILE A 52 21.67 5.22 16.23
C ILE A 52 22.78 5.29 15.17
N GLU A 53 24.05 5.30 15.58
CA GLU A 53 25.18 5.31 14.64
C GLU A 53 25.39 3.94 13.97
N ASP A 54 25.27 2.80 14.67
CA ASP A 54 25.30 1.46 14.06
C ASP A 54 24.16 1.27 13.04
N ALA A 55 22.97 1.80 13.33
CA ALA A 55 21.83 1.80 12.40
C ALA A 55 22.00 2.75 11.20
N ARG A 56 22.87 3.77 11.30
CA ARG A 56 23.28 4.63 10.18
C ARG A 56 24.33 3.97 9.31
N VAL A 57 25.28 3.25 9.91
CA VAL A 57 26.39 2.58 9.20
C VAL A 57 25.93 1.32 8.46
N SER A 58 24.85 0.68 8.91
CA SER A 58 24.48 -0.68 8.47
C SER A 58 23.23 -0.77 7.58
N GLN A 59 22.92 0.24 6.77
CA GLN A 59 22.00 0.04 5.63
C GLN A 59 22.82 -0.41 4.41
N PRO A 60 22.75 -1.70 3.99
CA PRO A 60 23.38 -2.12 2.76
C PRO A 60 22.78 -1.33 1.60
N GLU A 61 23.64 -0.75 0.76
CA GLU A 61 23.26 0.08 -0.36
C GLU A 61 22.35 -0.73 -1.30
N GLN A 62 21.05 -0.48 -1.21
CA GLN A 62 20.04 -1.37 -1.76
C GLN A 62 20.10 -1.29 -3.28
N GLU A 63 20.57 -2.37 -3.92
CA GLU A 63 20.89 -2.43 -5.36
C GLU A 63 19.79 -1.75 -6.19
N SER A 64 20.15 -0.63 -6.81
CA SER A 64 19.18 0.30 -7.38
C SER A 64 18.55 -0.30 -8.62
N ARG A 65 17.37 -0.93 -8.46
CA ARG A 65 16.58 -1.58 -9.52
C ARG A 65 15.91 -0.56 -10.48
N GLY A 66 16.61 0.52 -10.82
CA GLY A 66 16.13 1.65 -11.61
C GLY A 66 14.97 2.43 -10.96
N PRO A 67 14.56 3.55 -11.58
CA PRO A 67 13.36 4.27 -11.15
C PRO A 67 12.11 3.41 -11.33
N ARG A 68 11.21 3.44 -10.35
CA ARG A 68 9.89 2.82 -10.41
C ARG A 68 9.01 3.55 -11.41
N LEU A 69 9.08 4.88 -11.48
CA LEU A 69 8.30 5.68 -12.41
C LEU A 69 9.18 6.14 -13.59
N ASP A 70 8.89 5.60 -14.76
CA ASP A 70 9.68 5.79 -15.98
C ASP A 70 8.91 6.53 -17.08
N SER A 71 9.59 6.84 -18.17
CA SER A 71 9.06 7.58 -19.31
C SER A 71 7.90 6.82 -19.98
N LEU A 72 6.75 7.46 -20.01
CA LEU A 72 5.59 7.06 -20.79
C LEU A 72 5.74 7.62 -22.20
N ALA A 73 5.89 6.76 -23.20
CA ALA A 73 5.98 7.21 -24.59
C ALA A 73 4.58 7.55 -25.12
N GLU A 74 4.49 8.50 -26.05
CA GLU A 74 3.20 8.92 -26.63
C GLU A 74 2.43 7.75 -27.27
N ARG A 75 3.13 6.79 -27.88
CA ARG A 75 2.56 5.53 -28.41
C ARG A 75 1.89 4.63 -27.35
N ASP A 76 2.22 4.80 -26.07
CA ASP A 76 1.63 4.05 -24.96
C ASP A 76 0.28 4.67 -24.51
N ILE A 77 -0.03 5.88 -24.99
CA ILE A 77 -1.25 6.63 -24.64
C ILE A 77 -2.34 6.27 -25.66
N PRO A 78 -3.50 5.73 -25.23
CA PRO A 78 -4.61 5.44 -26.12
C PRO A 78 -5.11 6.70 -26.86
N ALA A 79 -5.45 6.54 -28.14
CA ALA A 79 -6.04 7.62 -28.93
C ALA A 79 -7.26 8.23 -28.20
N GLY A 80 -7.28 9.56 -28.10
CA GLY A 80 -8.33 10.30 -27.39
C GLY A 80 -8.22 10.32 -25.86
N PHE A 81 -7.24 9.66 -25.22
CA PHE A 81 -7.09 9.72 -23.76
C PHE A 81 -6.83 11.14 -23.24
N THR A 82 -6.15 11.97 -24.04
CA THR A 82 -5.86 13.40 -23.79
C THR A 82 -6.84 14.35 -24.50
N ALA A 83 -7.90 13.83 -25.13
CA ALA A 83 -8.91 14.66 -25.79
C ALA A 83 -9.89 15.25 -24.76
N GLY A 84 -9.56 16.44 -24.27
CA GLY A 84 -10.33 17.16 -23.25
C GLY A 84 -9.51 17.42 -21.99
N ALA A 85 -10.20 17.62 -20.86
CA ALA A 85 -9.56 17.96 -19.60
C ALA A 85 -8.64 16.84 -19.10
N HIS A 86 -7.36 17.15 -18.93
CA HIS A 86 -6.34 16.19 -18.52
C HIS A 86 -5.23 16.85 -17.70
N CYS A 87 -4.55 16.06 -16.90
CA CYS A 87 -3.33 16.48 -16.21
C CYS A 87 -2.14 15.62 -16.66
N SER A 88 -0.95 16.20 -16.61
CA SER A 88 0.30 15.54 -16.98
C SER A 88 1.37 15.82 -15.93
N LEU A 89 2.14 14.78 -15.63
CA LEU A 89 3.33 14.83 -14.79
C LEU A 89 4.55 14.70 -15.69
N ARG A 90 5.43 15.71 -15.68
CA ARG A 90 6.62 15.76 -16.52
C ARG A 90 7.87 16.00 -15.69
N GLN A 91 8.95 15.30 -16.00
CA GLN A 91 10.27 15.56 -15.42
C GLN A 91 11.21 15.90 -16.57
N SER A 92 11.57 17.17 -16.68
CA SER A 92 12.24 17.72 -17.87
C SER A 92 11.42 17.43 -19.15
N ASP A 93 12.01 16.72 -20.11
CA ASP A 93 11.37 16.31 -21.36
C ASP A 93 10.55 15.00 -21.24
N ARG A 94 10.75 14.22 -20.17
CA ARG A 94 10.07 12.93 -19.95
C ARG A 94 8.64 13.14 -19.44
N LEU A 95 7.65 12.61 -20.16
CA LEU A 95 6.31 12.41 -19.62
C LEU A 95 6.34 11.17 -18.70
N LEU A 96 5.89 11.31 -17.45
CA LEU A 96 5.91 10.21 -16.48
C LEU A 96 4.51 9.63 -16.22
N LEU A 97 3.51 10.51 -16.16
CA LEU A 97 2.11 10.15 -15.95
C LEU A 97 1.21 11.11 -16.72
N VAL A 98 0.12 10.59 -17.28
CA VAL A 98 -1.00 11.37 -17.83
C VAL A 98 -2.30 10.88 -17.20
N SER A 99 -3.22 11.79 -16.87
CA SER A 99 -4.51 11.44 -16.26
C SER A 99 -5.65 12.24 -16.83
N ASN A 100 -6.83 11.62 -16.91
CA ASN A 100 -8.09 12.26 -17.22
C ASN A 100 -9.15 11.84 -16.19
N THR A 101 -10.42 12.15 -16.46
CA THR A 101 -11.57 11.79 -15.58
C THR A 101 -11.74 10.28 -15.33
N SER A 102 -11.14 9.41 -16.16
CA SER A 102 -11.21 7.94 -16.01
C SER A 102 -10.09 7.34 -15.16
N GLY A 103 -9.01 8.09 -14.88
CA GLY A 103 -7.82 7.56 -14.21
C GLY A 103 -6.51 8.10 -14.78
N GLY A 104 -5.41 7.47 -14.37
CA GLY A 104 -4.06 7.73 -14.84
C GLY A 104 -3.51 6.62 -15.74
N LEU A 105 -2.49 6.96 -16.52
CA LEU A 105 -1.59 6.06 -17.22
C LEU A 105 -0.15 6.48 -16.87
N ALA A 106 0.67 5.51 -16.49
CA ALA A 106 2.08 5.71 -16.17
C ALA A 106 2.89 4.45 -16.51
N ARG A 107 4.20 4.58 -16.73
CA ARG A 107 5.09 3.42 -16.79
C ARG A 107 5.64 3.15 -15.39
N ILE A 108 5.14 2.09 -14.73
CA ILE A 108 5.55 1.69 -13.38
C ILE A 108 6.26 0.34 -13.43
N ASP A 109 7.46 0.27 -12.85
CA ASP A 109 8.34 -0.91 -12.83
C ASP A 109 8.47 -1.54 -14.24
N GLY A 110 8.69 -0.68 -15.25
CA GLY A 110 8.83 -1.02 -16.67
C GLY A 110 7.51 -1.25 -17.44
N ARG A 111 6.36 -1.39 -16.77
CA ARG A 111 5.07 -1.74 -17.38
C ARG A 111 4.16 -0.52 -17.52
N VAL A 112 3.45 -0.40 -18.65
CA VAL A 112 2.38 0.60 -18.79
C VAL A 112 1.19 0.16 -17.95
N THR A 113 0.90 0.92 -16.90
CA THR A 113 -0.10 0.58 -15.88
C THR A 113 -1.21 1.62 -15.89
N ARG A 114 -2.46 1.14 -15.92
CA ARG A 114 -3.63 2.00 -15.76
C ARG A 114 -3.94 2.15 -14.27
N LEU A 115 -3.99 3.39 -13.82
CA LEU A 115 -4.20 3.76 -12.43
C LEU A 115 -5.64 4.23 -12.23
N ARG A 116 -6.30 3.76 -11.18
CA ARG A 116 -7.58 4.29 -10.72
C ARG A 116 -7.35 5.57 -9.93
N ILE A 117 -8.31 6.49 -9.95
CA ILE A 117 -8.31 7.66 -9.08
C ILE A 117 -8.53 7.17 -7.63
N GLY A 118 -7.56 7.46 -6.75
CA GLY A 118 -7.60 7.10 -5.33
C GLY A 118 -7.98 8.25 -4.40
N GLY A 119 -7.98 9.49 -4.91
CA GLY A 119 -8.29 10.70 -4.15
C GLY A 119 -8.51 11.90 -5.09
N PRO A 120 -8.64 13.14 -4.56
CA PRO A 120 -8.83 14.32 -5.39
C PRO A 120 -7.72 14.51 -6.42
N VAL A 121 -8.08 14.99 -7.62
CA VAL A 121 -7.16 15.31 -8.72
C VAL A 121 -7.45 16.74 -9.20
N GLY A 122 -6.42 17.56 -9.36
CA GLY A 122 -6.53 18.93 -9.83
C GLY A 122 -5.19 19.66 -9.84
N ILE A 123 -5.24 20.99 -9.96
CA ILE A 123 -4.05 21.86 -10.05
C ILE A 123 -3.01 21.68 -8.93
N SER A 124 -3.44 21.31 -7.72
CA SER A 124 -2.58 21.13 -6.54
C SER A 124 -1.89 19.76 -6.48
N GLY A 125 -2.37 18.76 -7.22
CA GLY A 125 -1.88 17.39 -7.14
C GLY A 125 -2.90 16.33 -7.59
N GLY A 126 -2.63 15.09 -7.21
CA GLY A 126 -3.46 13.94 -7.55
C GLY A 126 -3.02 12.68 -6.80
N PHE A 127 -3.96 11.78 -6.50
CA PHE A 127 -3.66 10.47 -5.93
C PHE A 127 -4.24 9.35 -6.77
N PHE A 128 -3.37 8.41 -7.16
CA PHE A 128 -3.66 7.34 -8.11
C PHE A 128 -3.19 5.99 -7.56
N VAL A 129 -3.96 4.93 -7.83
CA VAL A 129 -3.70 3.58 -7.28
C VAL A 129 -3.90 2.48 -8.33
N ALA A 130 -3.07 1.45 -8.25
CA ALA A 130 -3.23 0.17 -8.94
C ALA A 130 -2.73 -0.95 -8.01
N ASP A 131 -2.88 -2.20 -8.44
CA ASP A 131 -2.49 -3.34 -7.63
C ASP A 131 -0.94 -3.37 -7.52
N GLY A 132 -0.42 -3.25 -6.30
CA GLY A 132 1.02 -3.13 -6.04
C GLY A 132 1.65 -1.75 -6.34
N ALA A 133 0.86 -0.72 -6.62
CA ALA A 133 1.38 0.62 -6.91
C ALA A 133 0.48 1.76 -6.44
N SER A 134 1.09 2.81 -5.88
CA SER A 134 0.41 4.08 -5.61
C SER A 134 1.28 5.25 -6.07
N VAL A 135 0.67 6.26 -6.69
CA VAL A 135 1.34 7.50 -7.11
C VAL A 135 0.61 8.65 -6.44
N SER A 136 1.29 9.33 -5.52
CA SER A 136 0.81 10.56 -4.88
C SER A 136 1.59 11.75 -5.44
N ILE A 137 0.89 12.79 -5.84
CA ILE A 137 1.43 14.02 -6.41
C ILE A 137 0.91 15.16 -5.54
N GLY A 138 1.80 15.97 -4.97
CA GLY A 138 1.42 17.12 -4.15
C GLY A 138 2.37 18.29 -4.35
N ARG A 139 1.81 19.48 -4.60
CA ARG A 139 2.58 20.73 -4.55
C ARG A 139 2.73 21.18 -3.11
N ALA A 140 3.93 21.58 -2.70
CA ALA A 140 4.15 22.20 -1.40
C ALA A 140 3.36 23.52 -1.31
N VAL A 141 2.33 23.55 -0.47
CA VAL A 141 1.53 24.77 -0.26
C VAL A 141 2.31 25.68 0.69
N ARG A 142 2.61 26.91 0.27
CA ARG A 142 3.21 27.90 1.17
C ARG A 142 2.19 28.30 2.26
N ALA A 143 2.70 28.73 3.42
CA ALA A 143 1.88 29.06 4.57
C ALA A 143 0.78 30.10 4.25
N PRO A 144 -0.37 30.09 4.96
CA PRO A 144 -1.47 31.02 4.71
C PRO A 144 -1.01 32.48 4.71
N GLY A 145 -1.39 33.23 3.67
CA GLY A 145 -1.02 34.64 3.48
C GLY A 145 -0.13 34.93 2.27
N GLN A 146 0.39 33.91 1.58
CA GLN A 146 1.02 34.10 0.26
C GLN A 146 0.03 33.80 -0.86
N ALA A 147 -0.30 34.81 -1.67
CA ALA A 147 -1.39 34.76 -2.66
C ALA A 147 -1.07 33.93 -3.93
N ASN A 148 0.17 33.48 -4.11
CA ASN A 148 0.56 32.71 -5.28
C ASN A 148 0.30 31.21 -5.04
N MET A 149 -0.54 30.60 -5.90
CA MET A 149 -0.57 29.15 -6.07
C MET A 149 0.86 28.63 -6.26
N SER A 150 1.20 27.51 -5.62
CA SER A 150 2.60 27.03 -5.58
C SER A 150 3.21 26.83 -6.97
N GLU A 151 4.11 27.72 -7.36
CA GLU A 151 4.78 27.79 -8.67
C GLU A 151 5.94 26.80 -8.84
N GLY A 152 6.31 26.06 -7.79
CA GLY A 152 7.44 25.10 -7.81
C GLY A 152 7.14 23.77 -8.52
N PRO A 153 8.06 22.81 -8.51
CA PRO A 153 7.73 21.42 -8.83
C PRO A 153 6.72 20.83 -7.82
N ALA A 154 6.06 19.76 -8.21
CA ALA A 154 5.30 18.90 -7.32
C ALA A 154 6.20 17.75 -6.84
N THR A 155 6.14 17.49 -5.53
CA THR A 155 6.72 16.28 -4.94
C THR A 155 5.83 15.10 -5.31
N VAL A 156 6.44 14.08 -5.89
CA VAL A 156 5.80 12.82 -6.28
C VAL A 156 6.32 11.72 -5.39
N SER A 157 5.43 10.85 -4.89
CA SER A 157 5.78 9.65 -4.13
C SER A 157 5.18 8.41 -4.78
N VAL A 158 6.02 7.42 -5.06
CA VAL A 158 5.66 6.17 -5.75
C VAL A 158 5.86 4.99 -4.80
N GLY A 159 4.75 4.48 -4.27
CA GLY A 159 4.71 3.43 -3.23
C GLY A 159 3.96 2.18 -3.67
N GLY A 160 3.52 1.37 -2.70
CA GLY A 160 2.61 0.23 -2.92
C GLY A 160 3.27 -1.12 -3.23
N ALA A 161 4.56 -1.17 -3.56
CA ALA A 161 5.29 -2.43 -3.66
C ALA A 161 5.72 -2.90 -2.26
N PRO A 162 5.57 -4.19 -1.91
CA PRO A 162 5.93 -4.70 -0.58
C PRO A 162 7.44 -4.84 -0.38
N ASP A 163 8.22 -4.90 -1.46
CA ASP A 163 9.65 -5.23 -1.49
C ASP A 163 10.55 -4.08 -2.01
N ARG A 164 9.97 -2.89 -2.27
CA ARG A 164 10.69 -1.68 -2.69
C ARG A 164 10.34 -0.49 -1.78
N PRO A 165 11.31 0.37 -1.42
CA PRO A 165 11.02 1.61 -0.70
C PRO A 165 10.14 2.57 -1.52
N ILE A 166 9.55 3.55 -0.84
CA ILE A 166 8.83 4.64 -1.51
C ILE A 166 9.84 5.52 -2.24
N GLU A 167 9.73 5.56 -3.56
CA GLU A 167 10.52 6.47 -4.39
C GLU A 167 9.92 7.88 -4.32
N LYS A 168 10.77 8.89 -4.22
CA LYS A 168 10.37 10.31 -4.25
C LYS A 168 11.12 11.04 -5.36
N ILE A 169 10.39 11.79 -6.17
CA ILE A 169 10.95 12.64 -7.22
C ILE A 169 10.25 14.00 -7.24
N GLU A 170 10.94 15.01 -7.76
CA GLU A 170 10.33 16.30 -8.10
C GLU A 170 10.02 16.33 -9.61
N ALA A 171 8.82 16.81 -9.96
CA ALA A 171 8.32 16.85 -11.33
C ALA A 171 7.25 17.95 -11.51
N GLU A 172 7.09 18.46 -12.73
CA GLU A 172 6.06 19.43 -13.08
C GLU A 172 4.69 18.75 -13.20
N TRP A 173 3.71 19.24 -12.43
CA TRP A 173 2.31 18.81 -12.52
C TRP A 173 1.44 19.91 -13.12
N ALA A 174 0.84 19.67 -14.28
CA ALA A 174 -0.01 20.65 -14.96
C ALA A 174 -1.33 20.01 -15.41
N CYS A 175 -2.44 20.71 -15.21
CA CYS A 175 -3.76 20.36 -15.73
C CYS A 175 -4.18 21.35 -16.82
N ARG A 176 -4.89 20.86 -17.84
CA ARG A 176 -5.38 21.58 -19.02
C ARG A 176 -6.81 21.16 -19.33
#